data_AF-A0AAV5IWN9-F1
#
_entry.id   AF-A0AAV5IWN9-F1
#
_cell.length_a   1.000
_cell.length_b   1.000
_cell.length_c   1.000
_cell.angle_alpha   90.00
_cell.angle_beta   90.00
_cell.angle_gamma   90.00
#
_symmetry.space_group_name_H-M   'P 1'
#
loop_
_entity.id
_entity.type
_entity.pdbx_description
1 polymer ?
#
loop_
_entity_poly.entity_id
_entity_poly.type
_entity_poly.pdbx_seq_one_letter_code
_entity_poly.pdbx_strand_id
1 'polypeptide(L)'
;MLSTGKDNTIDEMGRWEDNKWVWNLPWRCTPHSWEQDSMQDFNKLLKETNLTIGKEDTWTWERDKLGDYSTSSGYTALVQHQPSPYRQVFEKIWNAPYSSQSLWIHLVTTT
;
A
#
# COMPACT_ATOMS: atom_id res chain seq x y z
N MET A 1 -16.40 14.67 -4.99
CA MET A 1 -17.15 13.51 -5.57
C MET A 1 -17.47 12.48 -4.49
N LEU A 2 -18.72 11.98 -4.41
CA LEU A 2 -19.08 10.85 -3.55
C LEU A 2 -19.56 9.68 -4.43
N SER A 3 -18.86 8.54 -4.39
CA SER A 3 -19.29 7.30 -5.04
C SER A 3 -20.37 6.61 -4.20
N THR A 4 -21.25 5.84 -4.85
CA THR A 4 -22.34 5.14 -4.16
C THR A 4 -21.90 3.86 -3.46
N GLY A 5 -20.87 3.18 -3.95
CA GLY A 5 -20.42 1.88 -3.43
C GLY A 5 -19.12 1.98 -2.62
N LYS A 6 -19.12 2.74 -1.53
CA LYS A 6 -17.95 2.87 -0.65
C LYS A 6 -17.44 1.52 -0.11
N ASP A 7 -18.35 0.57 0.07
CA ASP A 7 -18.07 -0.73 0.67
C ASP A 7 -17.98 -1.85 -0.38
N ASN A 8 -18.02 -1.52 -1.67
CA ASN A 8 -17.91 -2.52 -2.73
C ASN A 8 -16.44 -2.91 -2.94
N THR A 9 -16.25 -4.16 -3.35
CA THR A 9 -15.00 -4.67 -3.89
C THR A 9 -14.78 -4.19 -5.32
N ILE A 10 -13.55 -4.35 -5.84
CA ILE A 10 -13.24 -4.02 -7.24
C ILE A 10 -14.10 -4.86 -8.20
N ASP A 11 -14.33 -6.13 -7.90
CA ASP A 11 -15.12 -7.06 -8.74
C ASP A 11 -16.58 -6.60 -8.90
N GLU A 12 -17.15 -5.94 -7.90
CA GLU A 12 -18.51 -5.38 -7.95
C GLU A 12 -18.61 -4.03 -8.67
N MET A 13 -17.46 -3.45 -9.06
CA MET A 13 -17.34 -2.09 -9.61
C MET A 13 -17.13 -2.06 -11.12
N GLY A 14 -17.44 -3.16 -11.82
CA GLY A 14 -17.25 -3.27 -13.26
C GLY A 14 -17.57 -4.66 -13.77
N ARG A 15 -17.05 -4.97 -14.96
CA ARG A 15 -17.15 -6.29 -15.56
C ARG A 15 -16.03 -6.52 -16.55
N TRP A 16 -15.75 -7.78 -16.83
CA TRP A 16 -14.85 -8.18 -17.91
C TRP A 16 -15.58 -8.21 -19.25
N GLU A 17 -15.04 -7.50 -20.24
CA GLU A 17 -15.47 -7.57 -21.65
C GLU A 17 -14.21 -7.77 -22.52
N ASP A 18 -14.19 -8.80 -23.36
CA ASP A 18 -13.07 -9.10 -24.26
C ASP A 18 -11.69 -9.08 -23.57
N ASN A 19 -11.61 -9.70 -22.39
CA ASN A 19 -10.40 -9.76 -21.56
C ASN A 19 -9.86 -8.38 -21.12
N LYS A 20 -10.73 -7.37 -21.07
CA LYS A 20 -10.46 -6.05 -20.52
C LYS A 20 -11.47 -5.72 -19.43
N TRP A 21 -10.99 -5.05 -18.38
CA TRP A 21 -11.86 -4.57 -17.33
C TRP A 21 -12.58 -3.29 -17.76
N VAL A 22 -13.90 -3.28 -17.64
CA VAL A 22 -14.75 -2.13 -17.92
C VAL A 22 -15.36 -1.64 -16.60
N TRP A 23 -14.90 -0.47 -16.16
CA TRP A 23 -15.35 0.18 -14.93
C TRP A 23 -16.83 0.61 -15.01
N ASN A 24 -17.56 0.41 -13.91
CA ASN A 24 -18.91 0.90 -13.69
C ASN A 24 -19.00 1.62 -12.34
N LEU A 25 -18.71 2.93 -12.34
CA LEU A 25 -18.65 3.74 -11.13
C LEU A 25 -19.86 4.69 -11.03
N PRO A 26 -20.90 4.34 -10.26
CA PRO A 26 -22.06 5.21 -10.08
C PRO A 26 -21.74 6.38 -9.14
N TRP A 27 -21.68 7.58 -9.71
CA TRP A 27 -21.49 8.83 -8.99
C TRP A 27 -22.80 9.34 -8.39
N ARG A 28 -22.78 9.79 -7.12
CA ARG A 28 -23.98 10.36 -6.48
C ARG A 28 -24.33 11.76 -6.97
N CYS A 29 -23.32 12.50 -7.43
CA CYS A 29 -23.46 13.88 -7.87
C CYS A 29 -22.64 14.13 -9.14
N THR A 30 -23.13 15.03 -9.98
CA THR A 30 -22.36 15.57 -11.11
C THR A 30 -21.12 16.31 -10.60
N PRO A 31 -19.94 16.11 -11.21
CA PRO A 31 -18.74 16.86 -10.83
C PRO A 31 -18.97 18.36 -11.05
N HIS A 32 -18.54 19.19 -10.09
CA HIS A 32 -18.48 20.64 -10.29
C HIS A 32 -17.43 20.98 -11.36
N SER A 33 -17.47 22.18 -11.92
CA SER A 33 -16.50 22.63 -12.93
C SER A 33 -15.05 22.53 -12.44
N TRP A 34 -14.79 22.85 -11.17
CA TRP A 34 -13.44 22.75 -10.58
C TRP A 34 -13.02 21.31 -10.24
N GLU A 35 -13.94 20.34 -10.24
CA GLU A 35 -13.61 18.92 -10.06
C GLU A 35 -13.33 18.21 -11.41
N GLN A 36 -13.51 18.90 -12.55
CA GLN A 36 -13.35 18.31 -13.88
C GLN A 36 -11.93 17.82 -14.14
N ASP A 37 -10.92 18.59 -13.76
CA ASP A 37 -9.52 18.21 -13.97
C ASP A 37 -9.17 16.95 -13.16
N SER A 38 -9.57 16.92 -11.88
CA SER A 38 -9.40 15.72 -11.04
C SER A 38 -10.18 14.51 -11.57
N MET A 39 -11.34 14.73 -12.18
CA MET A 39 -12.09 13.67 -12.86
C MET A 39 -11.39 13.13 -14.10
N GLN A 40 -10.74 14.00 -14.87
CA GLN A 40 -9.95 13.58 -16.02
C GLN A 40 -8.73 12.75 -15.58
N ASP A 41 -8.02 13.22 -14.56
CA ASP A 41 -6.88 12.49 -13.98
C ASP A 41 -7.30 11.13 -13.43
N PHE A 42 -8.42 11.07 -12.70
CA PHE A 42 -8.96 9.83 -12.20
C PHE A 42 -9.35 8.86 -13.32
N ASN A 43 -10.03 9.34 -14.36
CA ASN A 43 -10.37 8.50 -15.52
C ASN A 43 -9.13 8.00 -16.27
N LYS A 44 -8.05 8.80 -16.30
CA LYS A 44 -6.78 8.39 -16.87
C LYS A 44 -6.16 7.24 -16.06
N LEU A 45 -6.12 7.36 -14.74
CA LEU A 45 -5.64 6.30 -13.84
C LEU A 45 -6.43 4.99 -14.03
N LEU A 46 -7.76 5.06 -14.12
CA LEU A 46 -8.60 3.89 -14.36
C LEU A 46 -8.30 3.18 -15.68
N LYS A 47 -7.97 3.93 -16.73
CA LYS A 47 -7.60 3.38 -18.05
C LYS A 47 -6.21 2.75 -18.06
N GLU A 48 -5.30 3.26 -17.26
CA GLU A 48 -3.92 2.74 -17.13
C GLU A 48 -3.85 1.54 -16.17
N THR A 49 -4.91 1.28 -15.40
CA THR A 49 -4.97 0.17 -14.44
C THR A 49 -5.07 -1.17 -15.16
N ASN A 50 -4.15 -2.08 -14.88
CA ASN A 50 -4.15 -3.45 -15.40
C ASN A 50 -4.60 -4.41 -14.30
N LEU A 51 -5.86 -4.84 -14.35
CA LEU A 51 -6.38 -5.89 -13.48
C LEU A 51 -6.05 -7.27 -14.06
N THR A 52 -5.96 -8.27 -13.18
CA THR A 52 -5.67 -9.65 -13.56
C THR A 52 -6.84 -10.56 -13.20
N ILE A 53 -7.27 -11.39 -14.15
CA ILE A 53 -8.33 -12.39 -13.93
C ILE A 53 -7.78 -13.58 -13.14
N GLY A 54 -8.54 -14.04 -12.14
CA GLY A 54 -8.27 -15.30 -11.45
C GLY A 54 -7.06 -15.28 -10.52
N LYS A 55 -6.55 -14.08 -10.21
CA LYS A 55 -5.50 -13.88 -9.21
C LYS A 55 -6.12 -13.22 -7.97
N GLU A 56 -5.85 -13.79 -6.81
CA GLU A 56 -6.25 -13.19 -5.54
C GLU A 56 -5.44 -11.92 -5.26
N ASP A 57 -6.07 -10.95 -4.60
CA ASP A 57 -5.39 -9.74 -4.15
C ASP A 57 -4.38 -10.09 -3.05
N THR A 58 -3.10 -9.77 -3.30
CA THR A 58 -2.02 -10.05 -2.36
C THR A 58 -1.26 -8.78 -2.03
N TRP A 59 -0.92 -8.60 -0.76
CA TRP A 59 0.05 -7.58 -0.34
C TRP A 59 1.47 -8.12 -0.55
N THR A 60 2.27 -7.40 -1.33
CA THR A 60 3.69 -7.73 -1.53
C THR A 60 4.57 -6.64 -0.95
N TRP A 61 5.56 -7.03 -0.17
CA TRP A 61 6.57 -6.12 0.36
C TRP A 61 7.62 -5.81 -0.73
N GLU A 62 7.57 -4.59 -1.26
CA GLU A 62 8.43 -4.15 -2.40
C GLU A 62 9.94 -4.27 -2.12
N ARG A 63 10.35 -4.23 -0.85
CA ARG A 63 11.78 -4.32 -0.48
C ARG A 63 12.27 -5.76 -0.35
N ASP A 64 11.44 -6.74 -0.66
CA ASP A 64 11.82 -8.15 -0.74
C ASP A 64 11.49 -8.72 -2.13
N LYS A 65 12.36 -9.59 -2.64
CA LYS A 65 12.22 -10.15 -4.01
C LYS A 65 11.09 -11.16 -4.13
N LEU A 66 10.76 -11.85 -3.04
CA LEU A 66 9.64 -12.78 -2.97
C LEU A 66 8.34 -12.06 -2.58
N GLY A 67 8.44 -10.79 -2.17
CA GLY A 67 7.33 -9.99 -1.69
C GLY A 67 7.01 -10.22 -0.21
N ASP A 68 7.88 -10.91 0.52
CA ASP A 68 7.63 -11.27 1.92
C ASP A 68 8.04 -10.13 2.86
N TYR A 69 7.13 -9.79 3.77
CA TYR A 69 7.45 -8.87 4.85
C TYR A 69 8.20 -9.60 5.96
N SER A 70 9.24 -8.95 6.48
CA SER A 70 9.88 -9.33 7.74
C SER A 70 10.10 -8.09 8.59
N THR A 71 10.11 -8.26 9.91
CA THR A 71 10.46 -7.16 10.83
C THR A 71 11.81 -6.54 10.46
N SER A 72 12.79 -7.37 10.07
CA SER A 72 14.10 -6.89 9.62
C SER A 72 14.00 -5.98 8.40
N SER A 73 13.31 -6.42 7.34
CA SER A 73 13.22 -5.67 6.08
C SER A 73 12.41 -4.39 6.25
N GLY A 74 11.40 -4.39 7.12
CA GLY A 74 10.66 -3.20 7.54
C GLY A 74 11.57 -2.17 8.22
N TYR A 75 12.31 -2.55 9.25
CA TYR A 75 13.22 -1.62 9.93
C TYR A 75 14.36 -1.14 9.03
N THR A 76 14.95 -2.02 8.21
CA THR A 76 15.97 -1.60 7.24
C THR A 76 15.43 -0.53 6.29
N ALA A 77 14.19 -0.66 5.81
CA ALA A 77 13.57 0.34 4.95
C ALA A 77 13.39 1.69 5.67
N LEU A 78 12.95 1.69 6.93
CA LEU A 78 12.80 2.92 7.73
C LEU A 78 14.14 3.62 7.97
N VAL A 79 15.18 2.84 8.27
CA VAL A 79 16.52 3.35 8.60
C VAL A 79 17.26 3.88 7.37
N GLN A 80 16.98 3.36 6.17
CA GLN A 80 17.54 3.91 4.93
C GLN A 80 17.19 5.38 4.70
N HIS A 81 16.07 5.86 5.24
CA HIS A 81 15.66 7.27 5.17
C HIS A 81 16.19 8.12 6.33
N GLN A 82 16.93 7.54 7.28
CA GLN A 82 17.50 8.26 8.42
C GLN A 82 18.92 8.76 8.13
N PRO A 83 19.36 9.87 8.77
CA PRO A 83 20.72 10.35 8.63
C PRO A 83 21.75 9.32 9.10
N SER A 84 22.95 9.36 8.49
CA SER A 84 24.06 8.42 8.69
C SER A 84 24.34 7.97 10.15
N PRO A 85 24.30 8.83 11.19
CA PRO A 85 24.61 8.40 12.56
C PRO A 85 23.59 7.38 13.09
N TYR A 86 22.30 7.58 12.81
CA TYR A 86 21.23 6.69 13.27
C TYR A 86 21.28 5.33 12.58
N ARG A 87 21.64 5.32 11.29
CA ARG A 87 21.83 4.09 10.53
C ARG A 87 22.95 3.22 11.09
N GLN A 88 24.09 3.82 11.46
CA GLN A 88 25.20 3.07 12.05
C GLN A 88 24.88 2.51 13.45
N VAL A 89 24.13 3.26 14.26
CA VAL A 89 23.67 2.80 15.58
C VAL A 89 22.69 1.63 15.42
N PHE A 90 21.75 1.74 14.49
CA PHE A 90 20.78 0.69 14.22
C PHE A 90 21.43 -0.62 13.79
N GLU A 91 22.36 -0.59 12.84
CA GLU A 91 23.10 -1.78 12.39
C GLU A 91 23.85 -2.46 13.54
N LYS A 92 24.43 -1.69 14.46
CA LYS A 92 25.11 -2.23 15.64
C LYS A 92 24.14 -2.91 16.60
N ILE A 93 22.98 -2.31 16.85
CA ILE A 93 21.95 -2.86 17.75
C ILE A 93 21.34 -4.13 17.15
N TRP A 94 21.00 -4.11 15.86
CA TRP A 94 20.36 -5.23 15.17
C TRP A 94 21.23 -6.48 15.14
N ASN A 95 22.54 -6.31 14.91
CA ASN A 95 23.53 -7.40 14.85
C ASN A 95 24.08 -7.80 16.23
N ALA A 96 23.63 -7.16 17.31
CA ALA A 96 24.05 -7.55 18.66
C ALA A 96 23.43 -8.91 19.04
N PRO A 97 24.17 -9.80 19.73
CA PRO A 97 23.72 -11.17 20.05
C PRO A 97 22.45 -11.28 20.92
N TYR A 98 21.89 -10.17 21.39
CA TYR A 98 20.69 -10.11 22.24
C TYR A 98 19.51 -9.34 21.60
N SER A 99 19.54 -9.06 20.30
CA SER A 99 18.61 -8.13 19.66
C SER A 99 17.15 -8.62 19.55
N SER A 100 16.87 -9.93 19.55
CA SER A 100 15.50 -10.43 19.31
C SER A 100 14.62 -10.57 20.57
N GLN A 101 15.20 -10.64 21.77
CA GLN A 101 14.43 -10.75 23.04
C GLN A 101 14.34 -9.43 23.81
N SER A 102 15.21 -8.46 23.52
CA SER A 102 15.33 -7.22 24.30
C SER A 102 14.31 -6.13 23.96
N LEU A 103 13.73 -6.16 22.75
CA LEU A 103 12.76 -5.13 22.31
C LEU A 103 11.40 -5.22 23.03
N TRP A 104 11.02 -6.40 23.53
CA TRP A 104 9.76 -6.58 24.27
C TRP A 104 9.83 -6.05 25.70
N ILE A 105 11.02 -5.99 26.31
CA ILE A 105 11.15 -5.69 27.75
C ILE A 105 11.08 -4.18 28.02
N HIS A 106 11.47 -3.32 27.08
CA HIS A 106 11.48 -1.87 27.30
C HIS A 106 10.14 -1.15 27.05
N LEU A 107 9.16 -1.80 26.41
CA LEU A 107 7.83 -1.20 26.17
C LEU A 107 6.81 -1.50 27.27
N VAL A 108 7.10 -2.44 28.18
CA VAL A 108 6.16 -2.87 29.24
C VAL A 108 6.48 -2.26 30.61
N THR A 109 7.67 -1.67 30.80
CA THR A 109 8.09 -1.15 32.12
C THR A 109 7.95 0.37 32.28
N THR A 110 7.25 1.05 31.40
CA THR A 110 6.91 2.48 31.56
C THR A 110 5.41 2.71 31.48
N THR A 111 4.72 2.19 32.49
CA THR A 111 3.39 2.63 32.97
C THR A 111 3.46 2.62 34.48
#